data_AF-A0A9W9YCD1-F1
#
_entry.id   AF-A0A9W9YCD1-F1
#
_cell.length_a   1.000
_cell.length_b   1.000
_cell.length_c   1.000
_cell.angle_alpha   90.00
_cell.angle_beta   90.00
_cell.angle_gamma   90.00
#
_symmetry.space_group_name_H-M   'P 1'
#
loop_
_entity.id
_entity.type
_entity.pdbx_description
1 polymer ?
#
loop_
_entity_poly.entity_id
_entity_poly.type
_entity_poly.pdbx_seq_one_letter_code
_entity_poly.pdbx_strand_id
1 'polypeptide(L)'
;MIATYKGRHEVNNQLWHASFDISKASGIVLRGNAAAGSERIGFHIRGESCYGDNSEERWEANSAHTTLHGIHIGYHDGLPGCLKISNFVVWKSWDFGVFGYPMSRVIVQNTVVVDNNIGILVNVWHPPALSHVTADKFVRLDRVLIVGTSPSFDCVSDLVVPRNSDITKPVRAPRYKGGGNIGFMLTTFPSSPSLVPEMSWHGITSYSAIRGVVKLNNVGFAHFGTKCGHDSVAFTTNPKSPDAFHPVEAQGITLYNVDNDKLFYISPSNIAWVNPSDCIDMDCDGAKHVLIRDLDGSLTGVSGGSIISKAEYEWNGDPRRGLGERILHNVVHEALKITRSWRV
;
A
#
# COMPACT_ATOMS: atom_id res chain seq x y z
N MET A 1 12.64 -29.16 6.48
CA MET A 1 13.93 -29.04 7.22
C MET A 1 14.29 -27.56 7.25
N ILE A 2 14.04 -26.86 8.35
CA ILE A 2 14.15 -25.38 8.46
C ILE A 2 15.63 -25.02 8.64
N ALA A 3 16.11 -23.97 7.96
CA ALA A 3 17.51 -23.58 8.04
C ALA A 3 17.78 -22.98 9.43
N THR A 4 18.68 -23.60 10.18
CA THR A 4 19.06 -23.19 11.54
C THR A 4 20.58 -23.17 11.63
N TYR A 5 21.16 -22.21 12.35
CA TYR A 5 22.56 -22.31 12.74
C TYR A 5 22.67 -23.34 13.87
N LYS A 6 23.24 -24.52 13.57
CA LYS A 6 23.43 -25.64 14.52
C LYS A 6 22.13 -26.20 15.14
N GLY A 7 21.03 -26.29 14.39
CA GLY A 7 19.79 -26.88 14.92
C GLY A 7 19.05 -25.99 15.93
N ARG A 8 19.51 -24.76 16.18
CA ARG A 8 18.86 -23.83 17.12
C ARG A 8 17.67 -23.16 16.45
N HIS A 9 16.52 -23.30 17.09
CA HIS A 9 15.25 -22.72 16.66
C HIS A 9 15.01 -21.40 17.41
N GLU A 10 15.02 -20.28 16.69
CA GLU A 10 14.55 -19.02 17.24
C GLU A 10 13.01 -19.02 17.23
N VAL A 11 12.40 -19.14 18.40
CA VAL A 11 10.93 -19.09 18.56
C VAL A 11 10.39 -17.66 18.51
N ASN A 12 11.24 -16.65 18.78
CA ASN A 12 10.87 -15.25 18.73
C ASN A 12 12.11 -14.41 18.41
N ASN A 13 12.05 -13.61 17.35
CA ASN A 13 13.08 -12.65 17.03
C ASN A 13 12.45 -11.41 16.40
N GLN A 14 12.41 -10.34 17.19
CA GLN A 14 11.80 -9.06 16.83
C GLN A 14 12.75 -8.12 16.07
N LEU A 15 14.03 -8.47 15.95
CA LEU A 15 14.98 -7.66 15.18
C LEU A 15 14.58 -7.68 13.70
N TRP A 16 14.91 -6.64 12.94
CA TRP A 16 14.67 -6.59 11.50
C TRP A 16 15.96 -6.24 10.77
N HIS A 17 16.88 -7.20 10.72
CA HIS A 17 18.19 -7.01 10.09
C HIS A 17 18.09 -6.80 8.58
N ALA A 18 18.95 -5.94 8.05
CA ALA A 18 19.12 -5.72 6.63
C ALA A 18 20.50 -6.17 6.15
N SER A 19 20.62 -6.55 4.88
CA SER A 19 21.94 -6.73 4.24
C SER A 19 22.71 -5.40 4.22
N PHE A 20 22.01 -4.31 3.90
CA PHE A 20 22.50 -2.94 4.06
C PHE A 20 21.61 -2.20 5.04
N ASP A 21 22.02 -2.15 6.32
CA ASP A 21 21.43 -1.25 7.31
C ASP A 21 22.26 0.04 7.39
N ILE A 22 21.79 1.04 6.67
CA ILE A 22 22.41 2.37 6.59
C ILE A 22 21.41 3.46 6.98
N SER A 23 20.32 3.06 7.64
CA SER A 23 19.27 3.94 8.14
C SER A 23 19.82 5.04 9.06
N LYS A 24 20.94 4.82 9.74
CA LYS A 24 21.56 5.80 10.65
C LYS A 24 22.75 6.55 10.06
N ALA A 25 23.17 6.23 8.84
CA ALA A 25 24.31 6.86 8.19
C ALA A 25 23.94 8.21 7.55
N SER A 26 24.95 9.03 7.29
CA SER A 26 24.86 10.32 6.59
C SER A 26 25.80 10.34 5.38
N GLY A 27 25.52 11.21 4.40
CA GLY A 27 26.36 11.33 3.20
C GLY A 27 26.43 10.05 2.35
N ILE A 28 25.33 9.30 2.28
CA ILE A 28 25.27 7.99 1.64
C ILE A 28 25.13 8.14 0.13
N VAL A 29 25.96 7.41 -0.62
CA VAL A 29 25.83 7.22 -2.07
C VAL A 29 25.79 5.72 -2.37
N LEU A 30 24.67 5.23 -2.92
CA LEU A 30 24.52 3.83 -3.31
C LEU A 30 24.64 3.67 -4.83
N ARG A 31 25.71 3.02 -5.29
CA ARG A 31 25.94 2.73 -6.72
C ARG A 31 26.30 1.27 -6.94
N GLY A 32 25.53 0.57 -7.77
CA GLY A 32 25.85 -0.81 -8.17
C GLY A 32 25.76 -1.86 -7.07
N ASN A 33 25.02 -1.60 -5.98
CA ASN A 33 24.90 -2.54 -4.87
C ASN A 33 23.85 -3.62 -5.17
N ALA A 34 24.08 -4.84 -4.68
CA ALA A 34 23.14 -5.95 -4.79
C ALA A 34 22.90 -6.58 -3.42
N ALA A 35 21.65 -6.61 -2.96
CA ALA A 35 21.22 -7.34 -1.77
C ALA A 35 20.38 -8.54 -2.19
N ALA A 36 20.82 -9.75 -1.83
CA ALA A 36 20.19 -11.00 -2.24
C ALA A 36 20.11 -11.99 -1.08
N GLY A 37 19.02 -12.75 -0.99
CA GLY A 37 18.87 -13.83 -0.01
C GLY A 37 18.80 -13.38 1.44
N SER A 38 18.49 -12.09 1.70
CA SER A 38 18.34 -11.59 3.06
C SER A 38 17.23 -12.34 3.79
N GLU A 39 17.50 -12.75 5.04
CA GLU A 39 16.47 -13.32 5.91
C GLU A 39 15.30 -12.36 6.14
N ARG A 40 15.57 -11.05 6.15
CA ARG A 40 14.55 -10.00 6.31
C ARG A 40 14.68 -8.92 5.24
N ILE A 41 15.47 -7.89 5.46
CA ILE A 41 15.50 -6.69 4.62
C ILE A 41 16.70 -6.73 3.65
N GLY A 42 16.51 -6.32 2.39
CA GLY A 42 17.60 -6.00 1.47
C GLY A 42 18.32 -4.72 1.90
N PHE A 43 17.63 -3.59 1.73
CA PHE A 43 18.10 -2.25 2.09
C PHE A 43 17.18 -1.61 3.13
N HIS A 44 17.73 -1.29 4.31
CA HIS A 44 17.09 -0.44 5.30
C HIS A 44 17.73 0.95 5.24
N ILE A 45 16.96 1.92 4.75
CA ILE A 45 17.48 3.21 4.28
C ILE A 45 16.55 4.37 4.67
N ARG A 46 17.07 5.60 4.60
CA ARG A 46 16.27 6.84 4.74
C ARG A 46 15.89 7.48 3.40
N GLY A 47 16.37 6.93 2.28
CA GLY A 47 16.28 7.54 0.96
C GLY A 47 17.35 8.63 0.72
N GLU A 48 17.46 9.06 -0.53
CA GLU A 48 18.31 10.17 -0.96
C GLU A 48 17.52 11.50 -0.99
N SER A 49 18.22 12.62 -1.18
CA SER A 49 17.58 13.93 -1.33
C SER A 49 16.65 13.97 -2.56
N CYS A 50 15.45 14.51 -2.38
CA CYS A 50 14.48 14.63 -3.48
C CYS A 50 14.93 15.54 -4.61
N TYR A 51 15.61 16.63 -4.27
CA TYR A 51 15.96 17.74 -5.17
C TYR A 51 17.47 18.00 -5.19
N GLY A 52 18.27 16.98 -4.89
CA GLY A 52 19.72 17.07 -5.04
C GLY A 52 20.08 17.07 -6.52
N ASP A 53 20.74 18.14 -6.97
CA ASP A 53 21.23 18.28 -8.35
C ASP A 53 22.69 17.80 -8.50
N ASN A 54 23.34 17.43 -7.40
CA ASN A 54 24.70 16.91 -7.41
C ASN A 54 24.72 15.48 -7.97
N SER A 55 25.27 15.30 -9.17
CA SER A 55 25.43 13.99 -9.80
C SER A 55 26.25 13.02 -8.95
N GLU A 56 27.21 13.52 -8.17
CA GLU A 56 28.05 12.69 -7.31
C GLU A 56 27.30 12.06 -6.13
N GLU A 57 26.16 12.64 -5.76
CA GLU A 57 25.30 12.13 -4.68
C GLU A 57 24.20 11.19 -5.19
N ARG A 58 24.06 11.07 -6.51
CA ARG A 58 23.00 10.28 -7.13
C ARG A 58 23.21 8.79 -6.89
N TRP A 59 22.12 8.14 -6.49
CA TRP A 59 22.07 6.69 -6.35
C TRP A 59 21.75 6.03 -7.68
N GLU A 60 22.45 4.94 -8.02
CA GLU A 60 22.37 4.33 -9.35
C GLU A 60 22.51 2.80 -9.32
N ALA A 61 21.77 2.13 -10.20
CA ALA A 61 21.93 0.71 -10.52
C ALA A 61 21.96 -0.23 -9.29
N ASN A 62 21.12 0.03 -8.29
CA ASN A 62 21.05 -0.85 -7.11
C ASN A 62 19.99 -1.93 -7.30
N SER A 63 20.16 -3.08 -6.65
CA SER A 63 19.28 -4.23 -6.80
C SER A 63 19.00 -4.93 -5.48
N ALA A 64 17.74 -5.31 -5.24
CA ALA A 64 17.35 -6.07 -4.06
C ALA A 64 16.43 -7.22 -4.46
N HIS A 65 16.74 -8.45 -4.06
CA HIS A 65 15.90 -9.58 -4.43
C HIS A 65 15.93 -10.77 -3.50
N THR A 66 14.92 -11.65 -3.60
CA THR A 66 14.84 -12.86 -2.77
C THR A 66 14.97 -12.54 -1.28
N THR A 67 14.32 -11.47 -0.86
CA THR A 67 14.28 -10.93 0.51
C THR A 67 12.85 -11.01 1.06
N LEU A 68 12.62 -10.72 2.34
CA LEU A 68 11.24 -10.44 2.80
C LEU A 68 10.80 -9.05 2.34
N HIS A 69 11.58 -8.03 2.70
CA HIS A 69 11.42 -6.66 2.23
C HIS A 69 12.61 -6.31 1.34
N GLY A 70 12.39 -5.90 0.09
CA GLY A 70 13.47 -5.45 -0.78
C GLY A 70 14.09 -4.15 -0.27
N ILE A 71 13.27 -3.11 -0.22
CA ILE A 71 13.60 -1.79 0.35
C ILE A 71 12.65 -1.51 1.50
N HIS A 72 13.20 -1.07 2.63
CA HIS A 72 12.45 -0.72 3.83
C HIS A 72 12.79 0.68 4.30
N ILE A 73 11.75 1.51 4.45
CA ILE A 73 11.79 2.78 5.16
C ILE A 73 10.78 2.70 6.31
N GLY A 74 11.28 2.58 7.54
CA GLY A 74 10.49 2.44 8.75
C GLY A 74 9.84 3.74 9.21
N TYR A 75 9.13 3.65 10.35
CA TYR A 75 8.29 4.73 10.87
C TYR A 75 9.02 6.03 11.19
N HIS A 76 10.26 5.91 11.67
CA HIS A 76 11.09 7.04 12.08
C HIS A 76 12.28 7.27 11.14
N ASP A 77 12.29 6.56 10.01
CA ASP A 77 13.24 6.81 8.95
C ASP A 77 12.80 7.98 8.08
N GLY A 78 13.60 8.24 7.03
CA GLY A 78 13.35 9.31 6.09
C GLY A 78 14.18 10.56 6.34
N LEU A 79 14.15 11.45 5.36
CA LEU A 79 14.81 12.75 5.40
C LEU A 79 13.81 13.86 5.76
N PRO A 80 14.25 14.96 6.40
CA PRO A 80 13.38 16.09 6.69
C PRO A 80 12.65 16.58 5.43
N GLY A 81 11.33 16.73 5.54
CA GLY A 81 10.49 17.17 4.43
C GLY A 81 10.23 16.07 3.41
N CYS A 82 11.25 15.61 2.67
CA CYS A 82 11.13 14.72 1.51
C CYS A 82 12.28 13.72 1.40
N LEU A 83 11.95 12.47 1.03
CA LEU A 83 12.92 11.45 0.63
C LEU A 83 12.62 10.91 -0.76
N LYS A 84 13.67 10.45 -1.45
CA LYS A 84 13.58 9.78 -2.75
C LYS A 84 14.20 8.38 -2.69
N ILE A 85 13.57 7.43 -3.34
CA ILE A 85 14.11 6.11 -3.67
C ILE A 85 14.24 6.09 -5.19
N SER A 86 15.46 6.01 -5.73
CA SER A 86 15.62 6.00 -7.19
C SER A 86 16.65 5.02 -7.72
N ASN A 87 16.43 4.61 -8.98
CA ASN A 87 17.32 3.75 -9.75
C ASN A 87 17.58 2.38 -9.09
N PHE A 88 16.49 1.75 -8.61
CA PHE A 88 16.49 0.38 -8.08
C PHE A 88 15.80 -0.61 -9.03
N VAL A 89 16.26 -1.86 -9.00
CA VAL A 89 15.52 -3.03 -9.50
C VAL A 89 15.25 -3.94 -8.31
N VAL A 90 13.97 -4.18 -7.99
CA VAL A 90 13.57 -4.98 -6.82
C VAL A 90 12.69 -6.13 -7.23
N TRP A 91 13.06 -7.37 -6.93
CA TRP A 91 12.26 -8.51 -7.38
C TRP A 91 12.18 -9.68 -6.42
N LYS A 92 11.13 -10.49 -6.57
CA LYS A 92 10.92 -11.72 -5.80
C LYS A 92 11.04 -11.49 -4.29
N SER A 93 10.57 -10.34 -3.80
CA SER A 93 10.44 -10.07 -2.37
C SER A 93 9.18 -10.75 -1.85
N TRP A 94 9.34 -11.52 -0.78
CA TRP A 94 8.29 -12.39 -0.25
C TRP A 94 7.14 -11.61 0.41
N ASP A 95 7.37 -10.39 0.92
CA ASP A 95 6.32 -9.49 1.44
C ASP A 95 6.16 -8.24 0.58
N PHE A 96 7.19 -7.37 0.55
CA PHE A 96 7.14 -6.07 -0.10
C PHE A 96 8.40 -5.86 -0.94
N GLY A 97 8.26 -5.43 -2.18
CA GLY A 97 9.37 -4.90 -2.97
C GLY A 97 9.86 -3.60 -2.34
N VAL A 98 8.97 -2.60 -2.30
CA VAL A 98 9.21 -1.35 -1.58
C VAL A 98 8.18 -1.19 -0.48
N PHE A 99 8.65 -1.16 0.77
CA PHE A 99 7.86 -0.76 1.93
C PHE A 99 8.34 0.60 2.44
N GLY A 100 7.40 1.52 2.63
CA GLY A 100 7.65 2.78 3.31
C GLY A 100 6.53 3.14 4.28
N TYR A 101 6.88 3.66 5.44
CA TYR A 101 5.92 4.32 6.32
C TYR A 101 6.53 5.51 7.10
N PRO A 102 7.28 6.42 6.45
CA PRO A 102 7.96 7.54 7.11
C PRO A 102 7.01 8.72 7.41
N MET A 103 7.55 9.75 8.09
CA MET A 103 6.92 11.09 8.12
C MET A 103 7.16 11.87 6.82
N SER A 104 8.23 11.60 6.09
CA SER A 104 8.62 12.35 4.89
C SER A 104 7.60 12.18 3.76
N ARG A 105 7.44 13.20 2.90
CA ARG A 105 6.84 12.94 1.58
C ARG A 105 7.80 12.05 0.76
N VAL A 106 7.27 11.13 -0.03
CA VAL A 106 8.08 10.08 -0.68
C VAL A 106 8.00 10.19 -2.19
N ILE A 107 9.15 10.09 -2.85
CA ILE A 107 9.26 9.90 -4.29
C ILE A 107 9.91 8.55 -4.56
N VAL A 108 9.27 7.69 -5.34
CA VAL A 108 9.91 6.51 -5.95
C VAL A 108 10.08 6.80 -7.43
N GLN A 109 11.32 6.74 -7.93
CA GLN A 109 11.63 7.21 -9.28
C GLN A 109 12.55 6.25 -10.03
N ASN A 110 12.35 6.10 -11.35
CA ASN A 110 13.20 5.27 -12.22
C ASN A 110 13.44 3.87 -11.63
N THR A 111 12.40 3.26 -11.06
CA THR A 111 12.51 2.02 -10.29
C THR A 111 11.68 0.93 -10.94
N VAL A 112 12.20 -0.28 -10.95
CA VAL A 112 11.54 -1.46 -11.52
C VAL A 112 11.26 -2.44 -10.40
N VAL A 113 10.00 -2.83 -10.22
CA VAL A 113 9.57 -3.82 -9.22
C VAL A 113 8.90 -5.00 -9.91
N VAL A 114 9.40 -6.21 -9.68
CA VAL A 114 9.01 -7.41 -10.46
C VAL A 114 8.75 -8.60 -9.54
N ASP A 115 7.65 -9.32 -9.73
CA ASP A 115 7.41 -10.61 -9.06
C ASP A 115 7.43 -10.53 -7.52
N ASN A 116 7.13 -9.36 -6.95
CA ASN A 116 7.03 -9.19 -5.50
C ASN A 116 5.60 -9.48 -5.05
N ASN A 117 5.43 -10.01 -3.84
CA ASN A 117 4.08 -10.22 -3.30
C ASN A 117 3.27 -8.93 -3.26
N ILE A 118 3.85 -7.85 -2.74
CA ILE A 118 3.38 -6.48 -2.95
C ILE A 118 4.53 -5.71 -3.57
N GLY A 119 4.36 -5.18 -4.79
CA GLY A 119 5.37 -4.39 -5.47
C GLY A 119 5.74 -3.16 -4.65
N ILE A 120 4.75 -2.30 -4.37
CA ILE A 120 4.94 -1.07 -3.62
C ILE A 120 3.78 -0.86 -2.64
N LEU A 121 4.14 -0.62 -1.38
CA LEU A 121 3.27 -0.01 -0.37
C LEU A 121 4.09 1.09 0.33
N VAL A 122 3.63 2.33 0.22
CA VAL A 122 4.23 3.45 0.94
C VAL A 122 3.11 4.22 1.63
N ASN A 123 3.07 4.18 2.95
CA ASN A 123 2.25 5.05 3.78
C ASN A 123 3.06 6.28 4.18
N VAL A 124 2.39 7.37 4.56
CA VAL A 124 3.07 8.56 5.10
C VAL A 124 2.26 9.09 6.27
N TRP A 125 2.83 9.05 7.47
CA TRP A 125 2.12 9.60 8.62
C TRP A 125 2.44 11.08 8.87
N HIS A 126 1.63 11.69 9.73
CA HIS A 126 1.72 13.08 10.19
C HIS A 126 1.19 14.13 9.18
N PRO A 127 0.51 15.19 9.66
CA PRO A 127 0.20 15.55 11.05
C PRO A 127 -1.03 14.79 11.62
N PRO A 128 -1.17 14.74 12.96
CA PRO A 128 -2.36 14.21 13.59
C PRO A 128 -3.62 15.02 13.24
N ALA A 129 -4.68 14.35 12.81
CA ALA A 129 -5.92 15.04 12.41
C ALA A 129 -6.56 15.85 13.55
N LEU A 130 -6.46 15.36 14.79
CA LEU A 130 -7.01 16.03 15.98
C LEU A 130 -6.29 17.33 16.34
N SER A 131 -5.13 17.62 15.75
CA SER A 131 -4.49 18.92 15.92
C SER A 131 -5.06 19.98 14.96
N HIS A 132 -5.95 19.60 14.04
CA HIS A 132 -6.51 20.46 12.99
C HIS A 132 -5.45 21.14 12.10
N VAL A 133 -4.27 20.53 12.00
CA VAL A 133 -3.18 21.00 11.14
C VAL A 133 -3.18 20.18 9.85
N THR A 134 -2.92 20.84 8.73
CA THR A 134 -2.71 20.16 7.44
C THR A 134 -1.24 20.27 7.04
N ALA A 135 -0.78 19.30 6.25
CA ALA A 135 0.52 19.37 5.61
C ALA A 135 0.43 18.82 4.19
N ASP A 136 1.27 19.34 3.31
CA ASP A 136 1.36 18.87 1.93
C ASP A 136 2.25 17.61 1.87
N LYS A 137 1.62 16.48 2.22
CA LYS A 137 2.19 15.14 2.11
C LYS A 137 1.75 14.51 0.80
N PHE A 138 2.67 13.80 0.17
CA PHE A 138 2.39 12.99 -1.00
C PHE A 138 3.27 11.74 -1.04
N VAL A 139 2.80 10.75 -1.79
CA VAL A 139 3.61 9.66 -2.32
C VAL A 139 3.58 9.79 -3.84
N ARG A 140 4.73 9.89 -4.48
CA ARG A 140 4.83 10.02 -5.94
C ARG A 140 5.62 8.86 -6.53
N LEU A 141 5.00 8.12 -7.44
CA LEU A 141 5.70 7.19 -8.31
C LEU A 141 5.94 7.89 -9.66
N ASP A 142 7.19 7.92 -10.11
CA ASP A 142 7.59 8.63 -11.33
C ASP A 142 8.52 7.78 -12.19
N ARG A 143 8.10 7.39 -13.40
CA ARG A 143 8.84 6.44 -14.26
C ARG A 143 9.15 5.15 -13.52
N VAL A 144 8.10 4.49 -13.04
CA VAL A 144 8.18 3.21 -12.31
C VAL A 144 7.54 2.12 -13.15
N LEU A 145 8.18 0.95 -13.23
CA LEU A 145 7.61 -0.24 -13.84
C LEU A 145 7.27 -1.25 -12.76
N ILE A 146 6.02 -1.70 -12.73
CA ILE A 146 5.49 -2.69 -11.78
C ILE A 146 5.05 -3.91 -12.58
N VAL A 147 5.67 -5.06 -12.33
CA VAL A 147 5.37 -6.32 -13.02
C VAL A 147 4.80 -7.33 -12.03
N GLY A 148 3.58 -7.81 -12.30
CA GLY A 148 2.88 -8.77 -11.45
C GLY A 148 3.54 -10.14 -11.50
N THR A 149 3.48 -10.81 -12.64
CA THR A 149 4.14 -12.10 -12.88
C THR A 149 4.89 -12.12 -14.20
N SER A 150 6.20 -11.94 -14.15
CA SER A 150 7.06 -11.87 -15.33
C SER A 150 7.00 -13.16 -16.16
N PRO A 151 7.38 -13.10 -17.45
CA PRO A 151 7.53 -14.31 -18.27
C PRO A 151 8.46 -15.35 -17.62
N SER A 152 9.48 -14.90 -16.89
CA SER A 152 10.46 -15.73 -16.18
C SER A 152 10.00 -16.21 -14.79
N PHE A 153 8.77 -15.86 -14.37
CA PHE A 153 8.21 -16.34 -13.11
C PHE A 153 7.95 -17.85 -13.18
N ASP A 154 8.51 -18.60 -12.25
CA ASP A 154 8.47 -20.05 -12.20
C ASP A 154 7.63 -20.53 -11.00
N CYS A 155 6.59 -21.31 -11.28
CA CYS A 155 5.63 -21.76 -10.26
C CYS A 155 6.25 -22.67 -9.20
N VAL A 156 7.35 -23.35 -9.51
CA VAL A 156 8.00 -24.30 -8.60
C VAL A 156 8.97 -23.58 -7.68
N SER A 157 9.76 -22.64 -8.21
CA SER A 157 10.78 -21.94 -7.40
C SER A 157 10.26 -20.67 -6.73
N ASP A 158 9.35 -19.93 -7.36
CA ASP A 158 8.99 -18.58 -6.91
C ASP A 158 7.82 -18.56 -5.91
N LEU A 159 7.10 -19.67 -5.78
CA LEU A 159 6.05 -19.87 -4.76
C LEU A 159 6.59 -20.51 -3.47
N VAL A 160 7.90 -20.73 -3.37
CA VAL A 160 8.51 -21.37 -2.21
C VAL A 160 8.50 -20.42 -1.02
N VAL A 161 7.79 -20.81 0.03
CA VAL A 161 7.80 -20.11 1.31
C VAL A 161 9.22 -20.13 1.90
N PRO A 162 9.84 -18.97 2.19
CA PRO A 162 11.16 -18.90 2.80
C PRO A 162 11.17 -19.59 4.17
N ARG A 163 12.14 -20.47 4.42
CA ARG A 163 12.18 -21.30 5.63
C ARG A 163 12.14 -20.52 6.94
N ASN A 164 12.73 -19.33 6.98
CA ASN A 164 12.78 -18.51 8.20
C ASN A 164 11.65 -17.47 8.27
N SER A 165 10.69 -17.50 7.33
CA SER A 165 9.58 -16.55 7.32
C SER A 165 8.54 -16.82 8.41
N ASP A 166 8.50 -18.03 8.99
CA ASP A 166 7.52 -18.42 10.01
C ASP A 166 7.56 -17.52 11.26
N ILE A 167 8.76 -17.11 11.69
CA ILE A 167 8.96 -16.22 12.86
C ILE A 167 8.32 -14.84 12.61
N THR A 168 8.24 -14.41 11.34
CA THR A 168 7.69 -13.11 10.95
C THR A 168 6.19 -13.16 10.66
N LYS A 169 5.52 -14.32 10.80
CA LYS A 169 4.10 -14.53 10.47
C LYS A 169 3.14 -13.43 10.98
N PRO A 170 3.26 -12.92 12.23
CA PRO A 170 2.35 -11.89 12.75
C PRO A 170 2.41 -10.55 11.99
N VAL A 171 3.55 -10.25 11.37
CA VAL A 171 3.84 -8.93 10.78
C VAL A 171 3.92 -8.94 9.25
N ARG A 172 3.64 -10.08 8.60
CA ARG A 172 3.72 -10.26 7.14
C ARG A 172 2.81 -9.33 6.35
N ALA A 173 3.14 -9.14 5.08
CA ALA A 173 2.23 -8.60 4.10
C ALA A 173 0.99 -9.50 3.93
N PRO A 174 -0.19 -8.92 3.65
CA PRO A 174 -1.33 -9.71 3.24
C PRO A 174 -1.07 -10.30 1.84
N ARG A 175 -1.76 -11.38 1.53
CA ARG A 175 -1.83 -11.95 0.18
C ARG A 175 -3.10 -11.46 -0.50
N TYR A 176 -3.07 -11.29 -1.82
CA TYR A 176 -4.28 -11.06 -2.59
C TYR A 176 -5.25 -12.23 -2.41
N LYS A 177 -6.57 -12.00 -2.54
CA LYS A 177 -7.58 -13.05 -2.37
C LYS A 177 -7.37 -14.23 -3.34
N GLY A 178 -6.91 -13.96 -4.55
CA GLY A 178 -6.54 -14.98 -5.54
C GLY A 178 -5.12 -15.56 -5.34
N GLY A 179 -4.42 -15.19 -4.27
CA GLY A 179 -3.14 -15.75 -3.86
C GLY A 179 -1.91 -15.26 -4.63
N GLY A 180 -2.07 -14.48 -5.69
CA GLY A 180 -0.96 -13.94 -6.48
C GLY A 180 -0.43 -12.60 -5.99
N ASN A 181 0.32 -11.94 -6.87
CA ASN A 181 1.06 -10.71 -6.57
C ASN A 181 0.16 -9.47 -6.66
N ILE A 182 0.49 -8.47 -5.85
CA ILE A 182 -0.15 -7.15 -5.82
C ILE A 182 0.86 -6.15 -6.38
N GLY A 183 0.46 -5.35 -7.37
CA GLY A 183 1.33 -4.32 -7.93
C GLY A 183 1.55 -3.15 -6.98
N PHE A 184 0.50 -2.35 -6.82
CA PHE A 184 0.46 -1.18 -5.96
C PHE A 184 -0.68 -1.33 -4.95
N MET A 185 -0.32 -1.37 -3.66
CA MET A 185 -1.30 -1.27 -2.59
C MET A 185 -1.50 0.20 -2.24
N LEU A 186 -2.76 0.64 -2.24
CA LEU A 186 -3.11 2.03 -2.00
C LEU A 186 -2.54 2.54 -0.69
N THR A 187 -1.89 3.69 -0.79
CA THR A 187 -1.33 4.46 0.33
C THR A 187 -2.43 4.97 1.25
N THR A 188 -2.19 4.85 2.54
CA THR A 188 -2.92 5.59 3.57
C THR A 188 -2.01 6.69 4.12
N PHE A 189 -2.58 7.86 4.43
CA PHE A 189 -1.91 8.91 5.20
C PHE A 189 -2.49 8.97 6.61
N PRO A 190 -1.91 8.25 7.59
CA PRO A 190 -2.44 8.23 8.94
C PRO A 190 -1.85 9.33 9.84
N SER A 191 -2.50 9.60 10.96
CA SER A 191 -2.11 10.61 11.95
C SER A 191 -0.83 10.24 12.70
N SER A 192 -0.60 8.93 12.90
CA SER A 192 0.48 8.36 13.70
C SER A 192 1.08 7.12 13.01
N PRO A 193 2.30 6.69 13.40
CA PRO A 193 2.84 5.43 12.93
C PRO A 193 2.07 4.24 13.52
N SER A 194 2.24 3.07 12.91
CA SER A 194 1.69 1.81 13.42
C SER A 194 2.55 1.25 14.57
N LEU A 195 2.04 0.22 15.24
CA LEU A 195 2.65 -0.41 16.42
C LEU A 195 3.18 -1.81 16.08
N VAL A 196 4.30 -1.89 15.35
CA VAL A 196 4.97 -3.19 15.11
C VAL A 196 5.82 -3.53 16.35
N PRO A 197 5.80 -4.79 16.86
CA PRO A 197 5.24 -5.99 16.25
C PRO A 197 3.82 -6.38 16.69
N GLU A 198 3.15 -5.60 17.56
CA GLU A 198 1.76 -5.88 17.98
C GLU A 198 0.80 -5.89 16.78
N MET A 199 1.08 -5.02 15.81
CA MET A 199 0.40 -4.88 14.54
C MET A 199 1.37 -5.20 13.39
N SER A 200 0.83 -5.58 12.24
CA SER A 200 1.63 -5.80 11.03
C SER A 200 2.13 -4.49 10.44
N TRP A 201 3.21 -4.54 9.66
CA TRP A 201 3.81 -3.36 9.01
C TRP A 201 2.84 -2.48 8.21
N HIS A 202 1.85 -3.09 7.57
CA HIS A 202 0.83 -2.40 6.77
C HIS A 202 -0.40 -1.96 7.60
N GLY A 203 -0.48 -2.28 8.88
CA GLY A 203 -1.64 -2.00 9.71
C GLY A 203 -1.77 -0.51 10.02
N ILE A 204 -2.98 0.04 9.91
CA ILE A 204 -3.28 1.43 10.27
C ILE A 204 -3.98 1.43 11.63
N THR A 205 -3.42 2.18 12.59
CA THR A 205 -3.85 2.16 14.01
C THR A 205 -4.25 3.55 14.53
N SER A 206 -4.45 4.51 13.63
CA SER A 206 -4.77 5.89 13.99
C SER A 206 -5.67 6.51 12.93
N TYR A 207 -6.37 7.57 13.30
CA TYR A 207 -7.15 8.39 12.38
C TYR A 207 -6.37 8.77 11.12
N SER A 208 -7.08 8.89 10.01
CA SER A 208 -6.51 9.43 8.78
C SER A 208 -6.12 10.90 8.96
N ALA A 209 -4.94 11.30 8.48
CA ALA A 209 -4.54 12.69 8.39
C ALA A 209 -5.48 13.45 7.44
N ILE A 210 -5.64 14.76 7.66
CA ILE A 210 -6.61 15.58 6.91
C ILE A 210 -6.28 15.63 5.41
N ARG A 211 -4.99 15.70 5.04
CA ARG A 211 -4.54 15.86 3.66
C ARG A 211 -3.47 14.84 3.31
N GLY A 212 -3.54 14.37 2.07
CA GLY A 212 -2.60 13.46 1.44
C GLY A 212 -3.00 13.24 -0.01
N VAL A 213 -2.04 12.91 -0.87
CA VAL A 213 -2.32 12.58 -2.28
C VAL A 213 -1.27 11.61 -2.79
N VAL A 214 -1.70 10.60 -3.54
CA VAL A 214 -0.80 9.75 -4.32
C VAL A 214 -0.74 10.27 -5.74
N LYS A 215 0.46 10.37 -6.32
CA LYS A 215 0.67 10.79 -7.70
C LYS A 215 1.39 9.70 -8.48
N LEU A 216 0.74 9.17 -9.50
CA LEU A 216 1.29 8.16 -10.40
C LEU A 216 1.59 8.85 -11.74
N ASN A 217 2.87 9.05 -12.00
CA ASN A 217 3.35 9.70 -13.22
C ASN A 217 4.19 8.71 -14.02
N ASN A 218 3.77 8.42 -15.24
CA ASN A 218 4.54 7.56 -16.16
C ASN A 218 4.81 6.17 -15.53
N VAL A 219 3.76 5.54 -15.00
CA VAL A 219 3.86 4.24 -14.31
C VAL A 219 3.38 3.14 -15.24
N GLY A 220 4.22 2.13 -15.46
CA GLY A 220 3.88 0.93 -16.21
C GLY A 220 3.39 -0.19 -15.30
N PHE A 221 2.29 -0.83 -15.68
CA PHE A 221 1.82 -2.09 -15.08
C PHE A 221 1.87 -3.19 -16.14
N ALA A 222 2.55 -4.29 -15.81
CA ALA A 222 2.71 -5.38 -16.75
C ALA A 222 2.43 -6.76 -16.13
N HIS A 223 1.87 -7.66 -16.93
CA HIS A 223 1.66 -9.07 -16.58
C HIS A 223 0.86 -9.29 -15.28
N PHE A 224 -0.29 -8.62 -15.17
CA PHE A 224 -1.28 -8.86 -14.13
C PHE A 224 -2.42 -9.69 -14.69
N GLY A 225 -2.49 -10.94 -14.26
CA GLY A 225 -3.40 -11.95 -14.78
C GLY A 225 -3.38 -13.19 -13.89
N THR A 226 -3.81 -14.31 -14.45
CA THR A 226 -3.74 -15.62 -13.77
C THR A 226 -2.46 -16.36 -14.14
N LYS A 227 -1.63 -16.72 -13.15
CA LYS A 227 -0.46 -17.58 -13.35
C LYS A 227 -0.31 -18.56 -12.18
N CYS A 228 0.05 -19.82 -12.47
CA CYS A 228 0.16 -20.86 -11.44
C CYS A 228 -1.14 -21.12 -10.65
N GLY A 229 -2.32 -20.83 -11.23
CA GLY A 229 -3.61 -20.90 -10.51
C GLY A 229 -3.82 -19.77 -9.51
N HIS A 230 -2.99 -18.73 -9.55
CA HIS A 230 -3.06 -17.56 -8.70
C HIS A 230 -3.32 -16.30 -9.51
N ASP A 231 -4.23 -15.46 -9.05
CA ASP A 231 -4.55 -14.19 -9.67
C ASP A 231 -3.66 -13.10 -9.09
N SER A 232 -3.03 -12.30 -9.95
CA SER A 232 -2.28 -11.10 -9.54
C SER A 232 -3.07 -9.85 -9.89
N VAL A 233 -3.07 -8.83 -9.03
CA VAL A 233 -3.82 -7.58 -9.22
C VAL A 233 -2.91 -6.37 -9.28
N ALA A 234 -3.16 -5.43 -10.20
CA ALA A 234 -2.33 -4.23 -10.34
C ALA A 234 -2.55 -3.23 -9.19
N PHE A 235 -3.81 -2.97 -8.82
CA PHE A 235 -4.18 -2.06 -7.73
C PHE A 235 -5.05 -2.75 -6.68
N THR A 236 -4.77 -2.52 -5.40
CA THR A 236 -5.65 -2.97 -4.31
C THR A 236 -5.69 -2.02 -3.13
N THR A 237 -6.79 -2.03 -2.39
CA THR A 237 -6.86 -1.41 -1.06
C THR A 237 -6.03 -2.18 -0.03
N ASN A 238 -5.54 -1.46 0.98
CA ASN A 238 -4.96 -2.07 2.17
C ASN A 238 -6.08 -2.63 3.08
N PRO A 239 -6.16 -3.95 3.31
CA PRO A 239 -7.24 -4.55 4.09
C PRO A 239 -7.21 -4.18 5.59
N LYS A 240 -6.16 -3.49 6.06
CA LYS A 240 -6.04 -2.99 7.43
C LYS A 240 -6.08 -1.46 7.51
N SER A 241 -6.72 -0.80 6.53
CA SER A 241 -7.00 0.64 6.54
C SER A 241 -8.52 0.86 6.65
N PRO A 242 -9.06 1.02 7.88
CA PRO A 242 -10.50 1.04 8.11
C PRO A 242 -11.17 2.36 7.71
N ASP A 243 -10.50 3.50 7.86
CA ASP A 243 -11.19 4.80 7.89
C ASP A 243 -11.24 5.53 6.54
N ALA A 244 -10.10 5.66 5.86
CA ALA A 244 -10.02 6.39 4.60
C ALA A 244 -8.86 5.92 3.72
N PHE A 245 -8.99 6.17 2.42
CA PHE A 245 -7.88 6.24 1.48
C PHE A 245 -7.85 7.64 0.87
N HIS A 246 -6.68 8.27 0.85
CA HIS A 246 -6.50 9.56 0.21
C HIS A 246 -6.54 9.41 -1.32
N PRO A 247 -6.89 10.48 -2.05
CA PRO A 247 -7.06 10.39 -3.49
C PRO A 247 -5.75 10.01 -4.19
N VAL A 248 -5.89 9.25 -5.26
CA VAL A 248 -4.82 8.96 -6.22
C VAL A 248 -5.06 9.77 -7.49
N GLU A 249 -4.02 10.42 -7.99
CA GLU A 249 -3.99 11.10 -9.28
C GLU A 249 -3.05 10.31 -10.19
N ALA A 250 -3.56 9.84 -11.33
CA ALA A 250 -2.83 9.05 -12.30
C ALA A 250 -2.73 9.77 -13.65
N GLN A 251 -1.55 9.73 -14.26
CA GLN A 251 -1.28 10.20 -15.62
C GLN A 251 -0.09 9.45 -16.23
N GLY A 252 -0.10 9.28 -17.54
CA GLY A 252 0.92 8.54 -18.28
C GLY A 252 1.00 7.06 -17.89
N ILE A 253 -0.10 6.43 -17.51
CA ILE A 253 -0.14 5.00 -17.20
C ILE A 253 0.02 4.18 -18.47
N THR A 254 0.82 3.11 -18.39
CA THR A 254 0.96 2.13 -19.49
C THR A 254 0.56 0.75 -18.98
N LEU A 255 -0.35 0.09 -19.68
CA LEU A 255 -0.79 -1.27 -19.35
C LEU A 255 -0.26 -2.25 -20.42
N TYR A 256 0.39 -3.33 -19.99
CA TYR A 256 0.91 -4.36 -20.89
C TYR A 256 0.60 -5.76 -20.38
N ASN A 257 -0.22 -6.53 -21.11
CA ASN A 257 -0.70 -7.85 -20.67
C ASN A 257 -1.32 -7.78 -19.25
N VAL A 258 -2.29 -6.88 -19.09
CA VAL A 258 -3.06 -6.73 -17.85
C VAL A 258 -4.51 -7.12 -18.14
N ASP A 259 -4.99 -8.16 -17.50
CA ASP A 259 -6.39 -8.58 -17.59
C ASP A 259 -7.28 -7.51 -16.95
N ASN A 260 -8.38 -7.16 -17.61
CA ASN A 260 -9.25 -6.06 -17.17
C ASN A 260 -9.81 -6.27 -15.75
N ASP A 261 -10.18 -7.50 -15.39
CA ASP A 261 -10.67 -7.85 -14.06
C ASP A 261 -9.55 -7.93 -12.99
N LYS A 262 -8.29 -7.81 -13.42
CA LYS A 262 -7.10 -7.80 -12.57
C LYS A 262 -6.44 -6.43 -12.46
N LEU A 263 -7.03 -5.40 -13.08
CA LEU A 263 -6.51 -4.05 -12.96
C LEU A 263 -6.79 -3.48 -11.56
N PHE A 264 -8.01 -3.59 -11.06
CA PHE A 264 -8.39 -3.07 -9.74
C PHE A 264 -9.11 -4.10 -8.89
N TYR A 265 -8.74 -4.17 -7.62
CA TYR A 265 -9.52 -4.84 -6.59
C TYR A 265 -9.68 -3.96 -5.35
N ILE A 266 -10.86 -3.37 -5.21
CA ILE A 266 -11.25 -2.66 -3.99
C ILE A 266 -12.04 -3.66 -3.14
N SER A 267 -11.41 -4.13 -2.06
CA SER A 267 -12.06 -5.07 -1.14
C SER A 267 -13.23 -4.40 -0.42
N PRO A 268 -14.41 -5.04 -0.27
CA PRO A 268 -15.45 -4.52 0.60
C PRO A 268 -14.96 -4.29 2.04
N SER A 269 -15.62 -3.38 2.77
CA SER A 269 -15.33 -3.16 4.19
C SER A 269 -15.47 -4.46 4.99
N ASN A 270 -14.55 -4.66 5.93
CA ASN A 270 -14.54 -5.83 6.80
C ASN A 270 -15.69 -5.74 7.80
N ILE A 271 -16.68 -6.61 7.62
CA ILE A 271 -17.89 -6.63 8.45
C ILE A 271 -17.62 -6.96 9.93
N ALA A 272 -16.46 -7.55 10.24
CA ALA A 272 -16.06 -7.81 11.62
C ALA A 272 -15.81 -6.51 12.41
N TRP A 273 -15.52 -5.40 11.73
CA TRP A 273 -15.36 -4.09 12.36
C TRP A 273 -16.69 -3.38 12.64
N VAL A 274 -17.83 -3.97 12.29
CA VAL A 274 -19.14 -3.48 12.73
C VAL A 274 -19.37 -3.96 14.16
N ASN A 275 -18.76 -3.27 15.12
CA ASN A 275 -18.89 -3.57 16.54
C ASN A 275 -18.60 -2.32 17.41
N PRO A 276 -19.02 -2.28 18.69
CA PRO A 276 -18.88 -1.10 19.54
C PRO A 276 -17.45 -0.56 19.77
N SER A 277 -16.42 -1.37 19.52
CA SER A 277 -15.02 -0.97 19.69
C SER A 277 -14.39 -0.40 18.42
N ASP A 278 -15.00 -0.65 17.26
CA ASP A 278 -14.52 -0.21 15.95
C ASP A 278 -15.55 0.76 15.32
N CYS A 279 -16.33 0.31 14.33
CA CYS A 279 -17.25 1.14 13.53
C CYS A 279 -18.72 1.07 13.98
N ILE A 280 -18.93 0.64 15.24
CA ILE A 280 -20.18 0.67 16.01
C ILE A 280 -21.29 -0.18 15.37
N ASP A 281 -22.03 0.40 14.43
CA ASP A 281 -23.23 -0.16 13.82
C ASP A 281 -23.27 0.00 12.29
N MET A 282 -22.15 0.39 11.67
CA MET A 282 -21.98 0.49 10.23
C MET A 282 -20.61 -0.01 9.77
N ASP A 283 -20.48 -0.26 8.46
CA ASP A 283 -19.16 -0.51 7.85
C ASP A 283 -18.22 0.66 8.10
N CYS A 284 -16.94 0.36 8.35
CA CYS A 284 -15.91 1.38 8.26
C CYS A 284 -15.80 1.92 6.82
N ASP A 285 -15.53 3.22 6.73
CA ASP A 285 -15.68 3.99 5.49
C ASP A 285 -14.52 3.90 4.52
N GLY A 286 -13.37 3.36 4.93
CA GLY A 286 -12.14 3.37 4.15
C GLY A 286 -12.32 2.77 2.77
N ALA A 287 -12.79 1.53 2.71
CA ALA A 287 -13.06 0.86 1.45
C ALA A 287 -14.26 1.44 0.67
N LYS A 288 -15.07 2.32 1.28
CA LYS A 288 -16.20 3.00 0.64
C LYS A 288 -15.83 4.36 0.04
N HIS A 289 -14.66 4.92 0.38
CA HIS A 289 -14.22 6.25 -0.05
C HIS A 289 -12.94 6.24 -0.90
N VAL A 290 -12.71 5.18 -1.69
CA VAL A 290 -11.57 5.14 -2.62
C VAL A 290 -11.88 6.02 -3.84
N LEU A 291 -10.95 6.92 -4.16
CA LEU A 291 -11.00 7.75 -5.36
C LEU A 291 -9.65 7.72 -6.09
N ILE A 292 -9.66 7.21 -7.32
CA ILE A 292 -8.53 7.28 -8.25
C ILE A 292 -8.97 8.11 -9.45
N ARG A 293 -8.31 9.24 -9.68
CA ARG A 293 -8.57 10.15 -10.80
C ARG A 293 -7.54 9.91 -11.88
N ASP A 294 -8.02 9.63 -13.08
CA ASP A 294 -7.20 9.53 -14.27
C ASP A 294 -7.24 10.87 -15.01
N LEU A 295 -6.13 11.61 -14.96
CA LEU A 295 -6.09 13.00 -15.41
C LEU A 295 -6.01 13.10 -16.94
N ASP A 296 -5.42 12.12 -17.62
CA ASP A 296 -5.15 12.16 -19.06
C ASP A 296 -5.82 11.03 -19.85
N GLY A 297 -6.45 10.07 -19.17
CA GLY A 297 -7.17 8.96 -19.80
C GLY A 297 -6.30 7.73 -20.02
N SER A 298 -5.05 7.74 -19.57
CA SER A 298 -4.10 6.65 -19.77
C SER A 298 -4.42 5.40 -18.95
N LEU A 299 -5.22 5.50 -17.89
CA LEU A 299 -5.59 4.38 -17.01
C LEU A 299 -7.00 3.84 -17.31
N THR A 300 -7.95 4.74 -17.59
CA THR A 300 -9.39 4.46 -17.75
C THR A 300 -9.84 4.51 -19.19
N GLY A 301 -9.01 5.00 -20.11
CA GLY A 301 -9.36 5.26 -21.50
C GLY A 301 -10.09 6.60 -21.72
N VAL A 302 -10.36 7.38 -20.67
CA VAL A 302 -11.09 8.64 -20.73
C VAL A 302 -10.40 9.71 -19.88
N SER A 303 -10.00 10.84 -20.50
CA SER A 303 -9.38 11.95 -19.77
C SER A 303 -10.35 12.55 -18.75
N GLY A 304 -9.89 12.73 -17.51
CA GLY A 304 -10.73 13.11 -16.37
C GLY A 304 -11.58 11.97 -15.80
N GLY A 305 -11.41 10.74 -16.28
CA GLY A 305 -12.07 9.55 -15.75
C GLY A 305 -11.74 9.31 -14.28
N SER A 306 -12.58 8.53 -13.59
CA SER A 306 -12.34 8.19 -12.19
C SER A 306 -12.78 6.77 -11.88
N ILE A 307 -12.01 6.10 -11.03
CA ILE A 307 -12.36 4.84 -10.40
C ILE A 307 -12.78 5.15 -8.97
N ILE A 308 -13.97 4.70 -8.60
CA ILE A 308 -14.53 4.85 -7.26
C ILE A 308 -14.89 3.50 -6.67
N SER A 309 -14.85 3.40 -5.35
CA SER A 309 -15.36 2.26 -4.62
C SER A 309 -16.88 2.11 -4.79
N LYS A 310 -17.36 0.87 -4.67
CA LYS A 310 -18.80 0.55 -4.58
C LYS A 310 -19.30 0.82 -3.17
N ALA A 311 -19.53 2.09 -2.85
CA ALA A 311 -20.05 2.50 -1.54
C ALA A 311 -21.41 1.85 -1.21
N GLU A 312 -22.17 1.51 -2.26
CA GLU A 312 -23.47 0.85 -2.23
C GLU A 312 -23.42 -0.67 -2.08
N TYR A 313 -22.24 -1.28 -1.92
CA TYR A 313 -22.10 -2.73 -1.75
C TYR A 313 -23.03 -3.24 -0.63
N GLU A 314 -23.88 -4.22 -0.95
CA GLU A 314 -24.92 -4.78 -0.07
C GLU A 314 -26.03 -3.78 0.34
N TRP A 315 -26.39 -2.82 -0.51
CA TRP A 315 -27.60 -2.02 -0.32
C TRP A 315 -28.84 -2.90 -0.17
N ASN A 316 -29.58 -2.77 0.94
CA ASN A 316 -30.68 -3.67 1.33
C ASN A 316 -30.28 -5.17 1.45
N GLY A 317 -28.97 -5.47 1.48
CA GLY A 317 -28.41 -6.80 1.70
C GLY A 317 -28.22 -7.08 3.18
N ASP A 318 -26.99 -7.38 3.59
CA ASP A 318 -26.65 -7.62 4.99
C ASP A 318 -27.03 -6.44 5.92
N PRO A 319 -28.01 -6.59 6.83
CA PRO A 319 -28.48 -5.49 7.67
C PRO A 319 -27.43 -4.94 8.64
N ARG A 320 -26.35 -5.68 8.89
CA ARG A 320 -25.24 -5.22 9.75
C ARG A 320 -24.44 -4.09 9.10
N ARG A 321 -24.46 -3.96 7.78
CA ARG A 321 -23.68 -2.93 7.06
C ARG A 321 -24.30 -1.53 7.14
N GLY A 322 -25.51 -1.41 7.70
CA GLY A 322 -26.18 -0.12 7.91
C GLY A 322 -26.67 0.57 6.63
N LEU A 323 -26.76 -0.14 5.51
CA LEU A 323 -27.18 0.40 4.21
C LEU A 323 -28.59 -0.07 3.83
N GLY A 324 -29.41 0.83 3.28
CA GLY A 324 -30.75 0.50 2.79
C GLY A 324 -31.90 1.34 3.38
N GLU A 325 -33.13 0.91 3.12
CA GLU A 325 -34.38 1.60 3.53
C GLU A 325 -34.69 1.54 5.04
N ARG A 326 -33.69 1.34 5.91
CA ARG A 326 -33.90 1.24 7.36
C ARG A 326 -34.06 2.59 8.07
N ILE A 327 -34.03 3.70 7.34
CA ILE A 327 -34.24 5.06 7.87
C ILE A 327 -35.31 5.80 7.04
N LEU A 328 -36.55 5.32 7.07
CA LEU A 328 -37.71 6.14 6.69
C LEU A 328 -38.99 5.80 7.45
N HIS A 329 -38.96 4.85 8.40
CA HIS A 329 -40.17 4.43 9.11
C HIS A 329 -40.46 5.19 10.42
N ASN A 330 -39.47 5.87 11.04
CA ASN A 330 -39.68 6.48 12.37
C ASN A 330 -39.45 7.99 12.46
N VAL A 331 -39.09 8.70 11.39
CA VAL A 331 -38.92 10.18 11.42
C VAL A 331 -39.98 10.92 10.61
N VAL A 332 -40.68 10.26 9.67
CA VAL A 332 -41.66 10.93 8.81
C VAL A 332 -43.05 11.08 9.45
N HIS A 333 -43.33 10.39 10.56
CA HIS A 333 -44.64 10.51 11.22
C HIS A 333 -44.84 11.81 12.02
N GLU A 334 -43.78 12.55 12.33
CA GLU A 334 -43.86 13.78 13.13
C GLU A 334 -43.72 15.06 12.29
N ALA A 335 -43.03 14.98 11.13
CA ALA A 335 -42.89 16.12 10.22
C ALA A 335 -44.15 16.41 9.36
N LEU A 336 -45.04 15.42 9.16
CA LEU A 336 -46.27 15.60 8.38
C LEU A 336 -47.47 16.14 9.17
N LYS A 337 -47.33 16.39 10.48
CA LYS A 337 -48.38 17.01 11.31
C LYS A 337 -48.31 18.54 11.39
N ILE A 338 -47.26 19.19 10.89
CA ILE A 338 -47.04 20.63 11.06
C ILE A 338 -47.49 21.47 9.83
N THR A 339 -47.87 20.87 8.69
CA THR A 339 -48.24 21.61 7.47
C THR A 339 -49.74 21.64 7.13
N ARG A 340 -50.64 21.41 8.10
CA ARG A 340 -52.09 21.66 7.95
C ARG A 340 -52.60 22.76 8.87
N SER A 341 -52.17 24.00 8.63
CA SER A 341 -52.83 25.20 9.18
C SER A 341 -52.32 26.47 8.51
N TRP A 342 -52.65 26.69 7.23
CA TRP A 342 -52.83 28.03 6.65
C TRP A 342 -53.82 27.90 5.48
N ARG A 343 -55.10 28.16 5.78
CA ARG A 343 -56.10 28.55 4.78
C ARG A 343 -56.00 30.06 4.58
N VAL A 344 -56.05 30.49 3.32
CA VAL A 344 -56.87 31.63 2.89
C VAL A 344 -57.83 31.08 1.85
#